data_AF-U7P4M9-F1
#
_entry.id   AF-U7P4M9-F1
#
_cell.length_a   1.000
_cell.length_b   1.000
_cell.length_c   1.000
_cell.angle_alpha   90.00
_cell.angle_beta   90.00
_cell.angle_gamma   90.00
#
_symmetry.space_group_name_H-M   'P 1'
#
loop_
_entity.id
_entity.type
_entity.pdbx_description
1 polymer ?
#
loop_
_entity_poly.entity_id
_entity_poly.type
_entity_poly.pdbx_seq_one_letter_code
_entity_poly.pdbx_strand_id
1 'polypeptide(L)'
;MSSDWIETTLSLKKDQTLREVEPEVDESRQIDPSKTSYEICTENGEVVGFIKTWEESDGYAGYVHFDSEGNVIDWKVMKERRKFS
;
A
#
# COMPACT_ATOMS: atom_id res chain seq x y z
N MET A 1 2.92 -4.57 -6.16
CA MET A 1 3.08 -5.46 -4.98
C MET A 1 1.73 -6.11 -4.69
N SER A 2 1.66 -7.36 -4.22
CA SER A 2 0.38 -8.01 -3.87
C SER A 2 -0.11 -7.66 -2.46
N SER A 3 -1.42 -7.76 -2.22
CA SER A 3 -2.06 -7.53 -0.90
C SER A 3 -1.45 -8.43 0.19
N ASP A 4 -1.26 -9.72 -0.09
CA ASP A 4 -0.75 -10.72 0.87
C ASP A 4 0.59 -10.32 1.50
N TRP A 5 1.46 -9.68 0.72
CA TRP A 5 2.75 -9.19 1.19
C TRP A 5 2.58 -8.03 2.18
N ILE A 6 1.65 -7.12 1.90
CA ILE A 6 1.40 -5.92 2.70
C ILE A 6 0.80 -6.33 4.05
N GLU A 7 -0.17 -7.24 4.04
CA GLU A 7 -0.79 -7.78 5.26
C GLU A 7 0.26 -8.43 6.19
N THR A 8 1.15 -9.23 5.61
CA THR A 8 2.26 -9.88 6.34
C THR A 8 3.23 -8.85 6.92
N THR A 9 3.51 -7.78 6.19
CA THR A 9 4.50 -6.75 6.60
C THR A 9 3.95 -5.84 7.69
N LEU A 10 2.67 -5.45 7.60
CA LEU A 10 2.04 -4.51 8.52
C LEU A 10 1.58 -5.15 9.83
N SER A 11 1.50 -6.49 9.89
CA SER A 11 0.93 -7.20 11.05
C SER A 11 -0.43 -6.61 11.45
N LEU A 12 -1.34 -6.49 10.48
CA LEU A 12 -2.68 -5.95 10.69
C LEU A 12 -3.39 -6.67 11.84
N LYS A 13 -4.25 -5.94 12.55
CA LYS A 13 -5.06 -6.55 13.61
C LYS A 13 -6.01 -7.58 12.99
N LYS A 14 -6.44 -8.56 13.79
CA LYS A 14 -7.29 -9.67 13.32
C LYS A 14 -8.63 -9.22 12.72
N ASP A 15 -9.11 -8.06 13.12
CA ASP A 15 -10.35 -7.43 12.69
C ASP A 15 -10.16 -6.44 11.53
N GLN A 16 -8.97 -6.38 10.94
CA GLN A 16 -8.62 -5.46 9.86
C GLN A 16 -8.33 -6.21 8.57
N THR A 17 -8.77 -5.63 7.46
CA THR A 17 -8.56 -6.14 6.09
C THR A 17 -8.08 -5.04 5.17
N LEU A 18 -7.38 -5.39 4.09
CA LEU A 18 -7.01 -4.45 3.03
C LEU A 18 -8.05 -4.47 1.91
N ARG A 19 -8.49 -3.29 1.51
CA ARG A 19 -9.28 -3.09 0.29
C ARG A 19 -8.47 -2.26 -0.69
N GLU A 20 -8.21 -2.81 -1.87
CA GLU A 20 -7.57 -2.04 -2.95
C GLU A 20 -8.51 -0.91 -3.40
N VAL A 21 -7.95 0.28 -3.54
CA VAL A 21 -8.67 1.47 -3.97
C VAL A 21 -8.38 1.70 -5.44
N GLU A 22 -9.44 1.72 -6.26
CA GLU A 22 -9.31 2.11 -7.65
C GLU A 22 -8.76 3.55 -7.74
N PRO A 23 -7.75 3.80 -8.58
CA PRO A 23 -7.20 5.13 -8.72
C PRO A 23 -8.29 6.09 -9.21
N GLU A 24 -8.45 7.22 -8.52
CA GLU A 24 -9.33 8.29 -8.98
C GLU A 24 -8.85 8.77 -10.36
N VAL A 25 -9.65 8.49 -11.38
CA VAL A 25 -9.38 8.92 -12.75
C VAL A 25 -9.79 10.38 -12.86
N ASP A 26 -8.87 11.28 -12.47
CA ASP A 26 -8.91 12.67 -12.90
C ASP A 26 -8.40 12.71 -14.36
N GLU A 27 -9.10 13.40 -15.26
CA GLU A 27 -8.72 13.53 -16.69
C GLU A 27 -7.28 14.05 -16.88
N SER A 28 -6.69 14.64 -15.84
CA SER A 28 -5.30 15.12 -15.80
C SER A 28 -4.26 14.11 -15.25
N ARG A 29 -4.69 13.00 -14.64
CA ARG A 29 -3.79 12.03 -13.98
C ARG A 29 -3.64 10.77 -14.80
N GLN A 30 -2.40 10.51 -15.26
CA GLN A 30 -2.05 9.19 -15.76
C GLN A 30 -2.09 8.18 -14.62
N ILE A 31 -2.84 7.09 -14.80
CA ILE A 31 -2.81 5.93 -13.92
C ILE A 31 -1.40 5.33 -14.02
N ASP A 32 -0.68 5.33 -12.91
CA ASP A 32 0.63 4.70 -12.81
C ASP A 32 0.46 3.27 -12.30
N PRO A 33 0.65 2.24 -13.16
CA PRO A 33 0.44 0.85 -12.77
C PRO A 33 1.49 0.35 -11.75
N SER A 34 2.55 1.13 -11.51
CA SER A 34 3.55 0.81 -10.46
C SER A 34 3.08 1.21 -9.05
N LYS A 35 1.95 1.91 -8.93
CA LYS A 35 1.42 2.39 -7.66
C LYS A 35 0.07 1.76 -7.37
N THR A 36 -0.11 1.32 -6.13
CA THR A 36 -1.39 0.80 -5.64
C THR A 36 -1.72 1.48 -4.32
N SER A 37 -3.00 1.78 -4.10
CA SER A 37 -3.48 2.30 -2.82
C SER A 37 -4.43 1.29 -2.19
N TYR A 38 -4.37 1.18 -0.86
CA TYR A 38 -5.28 0.34 -0.09
C TYR A 38 -5.88 1.14 1.06
N GLU A 39 -7.10 0.82 1.41
CA GLU A 39 -7.72 1.19 2.68
C GLU A 39 -7.57 0.04 3.67
N ILE A 40 -7.33 0.37 4.93
CA ILE A 40 -7.41 -0.56 6.04
C ILE A 40 -8.82 -0.44 6.61
N CYS A 41 -9.61 -1.49 6.46
CA CYS A 41 -11.01 -1.52 6.87
C CYS A 41 -11.19 -2.46 8.08
N THR A 42 -11.99 -2.03 9.06
CA THR A 42 -12.47 -2.93 10.12
C THR A 42 -13.53 -3.90 9.57
N GLU A 43 -13.87 -4.95 10.32
CA GLU A 43 -14.98 -5.87 9.99
C GLU A 43 -16.33 -5.14 9.76
N ASN A 44 -16.51 -3.98 10.38
CA ASN A 44 -17.72 -3.16 10.22
C ASN A 44 -17.68 -2.24 8.99
N GLY A 45 -16.59 -2.27 8.22
CA GLY A 45 -16.39 -1.44 7.02
C GLY A 45 -15.88 -0.02 7.31
N GLU A 46 -15.47 0.28 8.54
CA GLU A 46 -14.86 1.57 8.89
C GLU A 46 -13.41 1.63 8.37
N VAL A 47 -13.07 2.72 7.67
CA VAL A 47 -11.69 2.98 7.23
C VAL A 47 -10.89 3.56 8.37
N VAL A 48 -9.88 2.83 8.82
CA VAL A 48 -9.03 3.20 9.97
C VAL A 48 -7.60 3.57 9.56
N GLY A 49 -7.30 3.54 8.27
CA GLY A 49 -6.00 3.94 7.73
C GLY A 49 -5.87 3.64 6.24
N PHE A 50 -4.72 4.01 5.70
CA PHE A 50 -4.43 3.89 4.27
C PHE A 50 -3.01 3.43 4.03
N ILE A 51 -2.81 2.65 2.97
CA ILE A 51 -1.49 2.25 2.48
C ILE A 51 -1.32 2.78 1.06
N LYS A 52 -0.17 3.40 0.78
CA LYS A 52 0.25 3.71 -0.59
C LYS A 52 1.53 2.98 -0.90
N THR A 53 1.55 2.24 -1.99
CA THR A 53 2.71 1.48 -2.46
C THR A 53 3.26 2.05 -3.76
N TRP A 54 4.53 1.77 -4.02
CA TRP A 54 5.18 2.05 -5.28
C TRP A 54 6.24 1.00 -5.60
N GLU A 55 6.52 0.85 -6.88
CA GLU A 55 7.62 0.04 -7.42
C GLU A 55 8.38 0.85 -8.47
N GLU A 56 9.70 0.74 -8.45
CA GLU A 56 10.60 1.42 -9.38
C GLU A 56 11.37 0.39 -10.22
N SER A 57 11.67 0.78 -11.46
CA SER A 57 12.35 -0.10 -12.44
C SER A 57 13.75 -0.55 -12.03
N ASP A 58 14.40 0.20 -11.12
CA ASP A 58 15.72 -0.09 -10.57
C ASP A 58 15.69 -1.08 -9.39
N GLY A 59 14.52 -1.65 -9.10
CA GLY A 59 14.31 -2.69 -8.08
C GLY A 59 14.05 -2.12 -6.68
N TYR A 60 13.83 -0.82 -6.54
CA TYR A 60 13.30 -0.26 -5.31
C TYR A 60 11.78 -0.39 -5.28
N ALA A 61 11.24 -0.63 -4.09
CA ALA A 61 9.81 -0.65 -3.84
C ALA A 61 9.55 -0.18 -2.42
N GLY A 62 8.32 0.19 -2.10
CA GLY A 62 8.01 0.57 -0.74
C GLY A 62 6.54 0.78 -0.46
N TYR A 63 6.27 1.13 0.78
CA TYR A 63 4.96 1.59 1.22
C TYR A 63 5.07 2.74 2.22
N VAL A 64 4.01 3.54 2.29
CA VAL A 64 3.72 4.45 3.40
C VAL A 64 2.37 4.06 3.98
N HIS A 65 2.31 3.98 5.31
CA HIS A 65 1.12 3.71 6.10
C HIS A 65 0.68 4.98 6.81
N PHE A 66 -0.59 5.33 6.60
CA PHE A 66 -1.26 6.48 7.20
C PHE A 66 -2.36 6.02 8.17
N ASP A 67 -2.57 6.78 9.24
CA ASP A 67 -3.80 6.68 10.02
C ASP A 67 -5.00 7.26 9.24
N SER A 68 -6.20 7.19 9.81
CA SER A 68 -7.42 7.71 9.19
C SER A 68 -7.45 9.24 9.05
N GLU A 69 -6.60 9.97 9.78
CA GLU A 69 -6.44 11.43 9.68
C GLU A 69 -5.40 11.84 8.62
N GLY A 70 -4.66 10.88 8.07
CA GLY A 70 -3.61 11.10 7.07
C GLY A 70 -2.22 11.35 7.66
N ASN A 71 -2.02 11.12 8.96
CA ASN A 71 -0.68 11.17 9.55
C ASN A 71 0.09 9.88 9.23
N VAL A 72 1.39 10.00 9.00
CA VAL A 72 2.25 8.83 8.74
C VAL A 72 2.49 8.06 10.05
N ILE A 73 2.06 6.80 10.07
CA ILE A 73 2.33 5.85 11.16
C ILE A 73 3.69 5.17 10.92
N ASP A 74 3.93 4.70 9.70
CA ASP A 74 5.11 3.91 9.33
C ASP A 74 5.39 4.02 7.83
N TRP A 75 6.63 3.75 7.44
CA TRP A 75 7.01 3.63 6.04
C TRP A 75 8.22 2.73 5.89
N LYS A 76 8.33 2.07 4.74
CA LYS A 76 9.48 1.22 4.44
C LYS A 76 9.86 1.29 2.99
N VAL A 77 11.15 1.45 2.75
CA VAL A 77 11.78 1.26 1.44
C VAL A 77 12.49 -0.09 1.43
N MET A 78 12.32 -0.81 0.35
CA MET A 78 12.94 -2.10 0.10
C MET A 78 13.67 -2.05 -1.22
N LYS A 79 14.76 -2.79 -1.27
CA LYS A 79 15.50 -3.03 -2.50
C LYS A 79 15.46 -4.51 -2.76
N GLU A 80 14.87 -4.92 -3.87
CA GLU A 80 14.99 -6.28 -4.34
C GLU A 80 16.46 -6.51 -4.69
N ARG A 81 17.15 -7.34 -3.89
CA ARG A 81 18.46 -7.85 -4.32
C ARG A 81 18.17 -8.83 -5.45
N ARG A 82 18.24 -8.37 -6.70
CA ARG A 82 18.24 -9.28 -7.87
C ARG A 82 19.28 -10.36 -7.58
N LYS A 83 18.81 -11.58 -7.34
CA LYS A 83 19.69 -12.75 -7.35
C LYS A 83 20.10 -12.89 -8.81
N PHE A 84 21.34 -12.53 -9.13
CA PHE A 84 21.96 -12.97 -10.37
C PHE A 84 22.01 -14.50 -10.29
N SER A 85 21.19 -15.18 -11.10
CA SER A 85 21.30 -16.63 -11.33
C SER A 85 22.44 -16.90 -12.31
#